data_AF-E3L8K2-F1
#
_entry.id   AF-E3L8K2-F1
#
_cell.length_a   1.000
_cell.length_b   1.000
_cell.length_c   1.000
_cell.angle_alpha   90.00
_cell.angle_beta   90.00
_cell.angle_gamma   90.00
#
_symmetry.space_group_name_H-M   'P 1'
#
loop_
_entity.id
_entity.type
_entity.pdbx_description
1 polymer ?
#
loop_
_entity_poly.entity_id
_entity_poly.type
_entity_poly.pdbx_seq_one_letter_code
_entity_poly.pdbx_strand_id
1 'polypeptide(L)'
;MPSTIFREKISSRLHKLVASSPRTHVILIPSPRDLLASQVDYPQAALNIKDPELGLFGRNIVCLPNPSIISINEVIIGINNVDVLMPLKKEEFFKQATVVVDEETAQEGTDPNATNVICRACRHVMRQRSFYPLFPHAIGIGMDAINLDVTHLDLLKHDTVGADILILPTNFTAFVKSIDSTVVVNPRHCAI
;
A
#
# COMPACT_ATOMS: atom_id res chain seq x y z
N MET A 1 -22.26 0.35 18.93
CA MET A 1 -21.90 -0.56 17.82
C MET A 1 -20.66 0.00 17.13
N PRO A 2 -19.85 -0.83 16.45
CA PRO A 2 -18.67 -0.37 15.70
C PRO A 2 -18.99 0.77 14.73
N SER A 3 -20.13 0.71 14.05
CA SER A 3 -20.60 1.75 13.12
C SER A 3 -20.84 3.10 13.80
N THR A 4 -21.36 3.10 15.04
CA THR A 4 -21.52 4.32 15.86
C THR A 4 -20.18 5.01 16.11
N ILE A 5 -19.15 4.24 16.50
CA ILE A 5 -17.81 4.77 16.78
C ILE A 5 -17.20 5.36 15.51
N PHE A 6 -17.33 4.65 14.38
CA PHE A 6 -16.84 5.14 13.10
C PHE A 6 -17.50 6.46 12.69
N ARG A 7 -18.84 6.55 12.81
CA ARG A 7 -19.57 7.76 12.47
C ARG A 7 -19.16 8.95 13.32
N GLU A 8 -19.01 8.75 14.63
CA GLU A 8 -18.63 9.80 15.57
C GLU A 8 -17.17 10.25 15.41
N LYS A 9 -16.25 9.31 15.21
CA LYS A 9 -14.80 9.59 15.24
C LYS A 9 -14.20 9.85 13.86
N ILE A 10 -14.71 9.20 12.82
CA ILE A 10 -14.19 9.29 11.45
C ILE A 10 -15.11 10.16 10.60
N SER A 11 -16.36 9.74 10.36
CA SER A 11 -17.25 10.41 9.42
C SER A 11 -17.50 11.87 9.80
N SER A 12 -17.72 12.17 11.09
CA SER A 12 -17.91 13.54 11.57
C SER A 12 -16.71 14.46 11.26
N ARG A 13 -15.48 13.94 11.31
CA ARG A 13 -14.25 14.70 11.03
C ARG A 13 -14.05 14.89 9.53
N LEU A 14 -14.35 13.87 8.73
CA LEU A 14 -14.33 13.96 7.27
C LEU A 14 -15.30 15.03 6.77
N HIS A 15 -16.52 15.07 7.31
CA HIS A 15 -17.51 16.10 6.96
C HIS A 15 -17.07 17.49 7.37
N LYS A 16 -16.44 17.65 8.54
CA LYS A 16 -15.85 18.93 8.95
C LYS A 16 -14.75 19.39 7.99
N LEU A 17 -13.90 18.47 7.52
CA LEU A 17 -12.84 18.76 6.55
C LEU A 17 -13.41 19.18 5.18
N VAL A 18 -14.40 18.45 4.67
CA VAL A 18 -15.04 18.77 3.39
C VAL A 18 -15.83 20.09 3.48
N ALA A 19 -16.46 20.37 4.62
CA ALA A 19 -17.16 21.63 4.85
C ALA A 19 -16.19 22.83 4.92
N SER A 20 -15.01 22.67 5.54
CA SER A 20 -14.01 23.73 5.63
C SER A 20 -13.21 23.90 4.33
N SER A 21 -13.06 22.83 3.55
CA SER A 21 -12.39 22.84 2.25
C SER A 21 -13.21 22.05 1.21
N PRO A 22 -14.19 22.70 0.56
CA PRO A 22 -15.09 22.03 -0.41
C PRO A 22 -14.39 21.48 -1.66
N ARG A 23 -13.15 21.91 -1.93
CA ARG A 23 -12.33 21.40 -3.05
C ARG A 23 -11.52 20.15 -2.70
N THR A 24 -11.49 19.76 -1.43
CA THR A 24 -10.79 18.56 -0.98
C THR A 24 -11.61 17.32 -1.36
N HIS A 25 -10.92 16.32 -1.90
CA HIS A 25 -11.46 14.98 -2.13
C HIS A 25 -10.81 14.02 -1.15
N VAL A 26 -11.60 13.11 -0.57
CA VAL A 26 -11.17 12.11 0.40
C VAL A 26 -11.36 10.74 -0.22
N ILE A 27 -10.27 9.99 -0.30
CA ILE A 27 -10.28 8.60 -0.75
C ILE A 27 -10.06 7.73 0.48
N LEU A 28 -11.00 6.84 0.76
CA LEU A 28 -10.92 5.85 1.83
C LEU A 28 -10.56 4.49 1.26
N ILE A 29 -9.47 3.90 1.76
CA ILE A 29 -9.05 2.54 1.44
C ILE A 29 -9.22 1.69 2.69
N PRO A 30 -9.96 0.57 2.63
CA PRO A 30 -10.18 -0.28 3.79
C PRO A 30 -8.92 -1.04 4.17
N SER A 31 -8.92 -1.61 5.36
CA SER A 31 -7.96 -2.60 5.83
C SER A 31 -8.66 -3.92 6.14
N PRO A 32 -8.01 -5.09 5.94
CA PRO A 32 -8.51 -6.37 6.45
C PRO A 32 -8.71 -6.39 7.98
N ARG A 33 -8.18 -5.39 8.69
CA ARG A 33 -8.34 -5.18 10.14
C ARG A 33 -9.58 -4.37 10.51
N ASP A 34 -10.30 -3.81 9.54
CA ASP A 34 -11.45 -2.96 9.82
C ASP A 34 -12.65 -3.79 10.27
N LEU A 35 -13.14 -3.51 11.48
CA LEU A 35 -14.29 -4.20 12.07
C LEU A 35 -15.61 -3.97 11.30
N LEU A 36 -15.64 -2.96 10.43
CA LEU A 36 -16.82 -2.58 9.64
C LEU A 36 -16.87 -3.27 8.28
N ALA A 37 -15.76 -3.86 7.83
CA ALA A 37 -15.71 -4.52 6.55
C ALA A 37 -16.46 -5.85 6.64
N SER A 38 -17.34 -6.11 5.67
CA SER A 38 -18.03 -7.40 5.55
C SER A 38 -17.09 -8.54 5.10
N GLN A 39 -15.97 -8.18 4.49
CA GLN A 39 -14.93 -9.04 3.96
C GLN A 39 -13.63 -8.77 4.70
N VAL A 40 -13.05 -9.83 5.29
CA VAL A 40 -11.81 -9.79 6.09
C VAL A 40 -10.65 -10.49 5.40
N ASP A 41 -10.79 -10.67 4.09
CA ASP A 41 -9.85 -11.23 3.15
C ASP A 41 -9.14 -10.14 2.33
N TYR A 42 -8.00 -10.52 1.76
CA TYR A 42 -7.20 -9.68 0.88
C TYR A 42 -6.97 -10.43 -0.43
N PRO A 43 -7.27 -9.83 -1.61
CA PRO A 43 -7.79 -8.48 -1.84
C PRO A 43 -9.18 -8.22 -1.25
N GLN A 44 -9.46 -6.97 -0.88
CA GLN A 44 -10.64 -6.55 -0.12
C GLN A 44 -11.51 -5.55 -0.91
N ALA A 45 -12.83 -5.74 -0.89
CA ALA A 45 -13.77 -4.79 -1.49
C ALA A 45 -13.82 -3.44 -0.75
N ALA A 46 -14.25 -2.40 -1.46
CA ALA A 46 -14.46 -1.07 -0.87
C ALA A 46 -15.55 -1.08 0.22
N LEU A 47 -15.43 -0.19 1.21
CA LEU A 47 -16.51 0.06 2.17
C LEU A 47 -17.76 0.54 1.44
N ASN A 48 -18.93 0.02 1.82
CA ASN A 48 -20.20 0.41 1.23
C ASN A 48 -20.57 1.83 1.64
N ILE A 49 -20.19 2.81 0.82
CA ILE A 49 -20.47 4.23 1.08
C ILE A 49 -21.98 4.55 1.18
N LYS A 50 -22.84 3.70 0.63
CA LYS A 50 -24.31 3.86 0.70
C LYS A 50 -24.90 3.35 2.01
N ASP A 51 -24.11 2.68 2.84
CA ASP A 51 -24.55 2.23 4.15
C ASP A 51 -24.80 3.44 5.07
N PRO A 52 -26.06 3.69 5.49
CA PRO A 52 -26.38 4.83 6.35
C PRO A 52 -25.71 4.73 7.73
N GLU A 53 -25.31 3.53 8.19
CA GLU A 53 -24.65 3.35 9.47
C GLU A 53 -23.24 3.95 9.50
N LEU A 54 -22.54 3.95 8.36
CA LEU A 54 -21.21 4.56 8.26
C LEU A 54 -21.27 6.09 8.29
N GLY A 55 -22.42 6.68 7.92
CA GLY A 55 -22.60 8.13 7.89
C GLY A 55 -21.67 8.84 6.89
N LEU A 56 -21.20 8.14 5.85
CA LEU A 56 -20.45 8.71 4.74
C LEU A 56 -21.45 9.22 3.70
N PHE A 57 -21.34 10.49 3.30
CA PHE A 57 -22.20 11.09 2.29
C PHE A 57 -21.48 12.23 1.57
N GLY A 58 -22.04 12.68 0.45
CA GLY A 58 -21.45 13.72 -0.39
C GLY A 58 -20.55 13.17 -1.49
N ARG A 59 -20.28 14.00 -2.50
CA ARG A 59 -19.53 13.61 -3.70
C ARG A 59 -18.02 13.62 -3.51
N ASN A 60 -17.54 14.30 -2.47
CA ASN A 60 -16.13 14.50 -2.19
C ASN A 60 -15.49 13.32 -1.44
N ILE A 61 -16.27 12.39 -0.92
CA ILE A 61 -15.79 11.21 -0.22
C ILE A 61 -16.05 10.00 -1.10
N VAL A 62 -15.02 9.21 -1.37
CA VAL A 62 -15.11 7.96 -2.14
C VAL A 62 -14.39 6.84 -1.41
N CYS A 63 -14.93 5.63 -1.51
CA CYS A 63 -14.31 4.43 -0.97
C CYS A 63 -13.83 3.58 -2.15
N LEU A 64 -12.59 3.13 -2.12
CA LEU A 64 -12.00 2.25 -3.14
C LEU A 64 -11.56 0.91 -2.50
N PRO A 65 -11.38 -0.16 -3.28
CA PRO A 65 -10.94 -1.45 -2.75
C PRO A 65 -9.48 -1.41 -2.26
N ASN A 66 -9.03 -2.50 -1.65
CA ASN A 66 -7.64 -2.69 -1.25
C ASN A 66 -7.07 -3.96 -1.90
N PRO A 67 -6.06 -3.88 -2.78
CA PRO A 67 -5.35 -2.67 -3.22
C PRO A 67 -6.17 -1.87 -4.25
N SER A 68 -5.68 -0.68 -4.62
CA SER A 68 -6.26 0.18 -5.65
C SER A 68 -5.19 0.90 -6.47
N ILE A 69 -5.49 1.16 -7.74
CA ILE A 69 -4.73 2.08 -8.58
C ILE A 69 -5.66 3.22 -8.97
N ILE A 70 -5.19 4.45 -8.80
CA ILE A 70 -5.92 5.66 -9.19
C ILE A 70 -5.04 6.53 -10.08
N SER A 71 -5.67 7.32 -10.94
CA SER A 71 -4.98 8.41 -11.62
C SER A 71 -5.48 9.73 -11.07
N ILE A 72 -4.55 10.60 -10.66
CA ILE A 72 -4.84 11.99 -10.32
C ILE A 72 -4.13 12.86 -11.36
N ASN A 73 -4.91 13.44 -12.27
CA ASN A 73 -4.42 14.04 -13.52
C ASN A 73 -3.67 13.00 -14.36
N GLU A 74 -2.36 13.17 -14.53
CA GLU A 74 -1.48 12.28 -15.30
C GLU A 74 -0.57 11.42 -14.39
N VAL A 75 -0.82 11.43 -13.06
CA VAL A 75 0.00 10.71 -12.09
C VAL A 75 -0.74 9.45 -11.63
N ILE A 76 -0.14 8.29 -11.90
CA ILE A 76 -0.64 6.98 -11.50
C ILE A 76 -0.16 6.68 -10.08
N ILE A 77 -1.12 6.44 -9.19
CA ILE A 77 -0.87 6.15 -7.77
C ILE A 77 -1.39 4.75 -7.45
N GLY A 78 -0.47 3.84 -7.11
CA GLY A 78 -0.80 2.54 -6.54
C GLY A 78 -0.88 2.62 -5.02
N ILE A 79 -1.94 2.05 -4.43
CA ILE A 79 -2.18 2.08 -2.99
C ILE A 79 -2.47 0.65 -2.52
N ASN A 80 -1.67 0.16 -1.58
CA ASN A 80 -1.89 -1.11 -0.92
C ASN A 80 -1.89 -0.89 0.60
N ASN A 81 -2.98 -1.23 1.27
CA ASN A 81 -3.16 -1.01 2.70
C ASN A 81 -2.95 -2.31 3.52
N VAL A 82 -1.93 -3.07 3.13
CA VAL A 82 -1.42 -4.26 3.83
C VAL A 82 0.10 -4.15 3.91
N ASP A 83 0.70 -4.48 5.06
CA ASP A 83 2.16 -4.49 5.19
C ASP A 83 2.78 -5.63 4.37
N VAL A 84 3.19 -5.32 3.15
CA VAL A 84 3.90 -6.23 2.23
C VAL A 84 5.42 -6.18 2.43
N LEU A 85 5.95 -5.06 2.94
CA LEU A 85 7.39 -4.82 3.00
C LEU A 85 8.04 -5.54 4.18
N MET A 86 7.37 -5.64 5.32
CA MET A 86 7.88 -6.37 6.48
C MET A 86 8.00 -7.88 6.22
N PRO A 87 6.99 -8.57 5.66
CA PRO A 87 7.12 -9.96 5.24
C PRO A 87 8.24 -10.17 4.21
N LEU A 88 8.29 -9.36 3.15
CA LEU A 88 9.33 -9.47 2.12
C LEU A 88 10.72 -9.29 2.70
N LYS A 89 10.93 -8.31 3.58
CA LYS A 89 12.21 -8.11 4.26
C LYS A 89 12.64 -9.33 5.08
N LYS A 90 11.70 -10.02 5.73
CA LYS A 90 12.01 -11.15 6.62
C LYS A 90 12.30 -12.43 5.84
N GLU A 91 11.59 -12.66 4.75
CA GLU A 91 11.73 -13.85 3.90
C GLU A 91 12.76 -13.67 2.77
N GLU A 92 13.30 -12.46 2.57
CA GLU A 92 14.33 -12.21 1.56
C GLU A 92 15.66 -12.87 1.93
N PHE A 93 16.19 -13.68 1.01
CA PHE A 93 17.58 -14.05 0.99
C PHE A 93 18.37 -13.14 0.04
N PHE A 94 19.34 -12.41 0.57
CA PHE A 94 20.22 -11.54 -0.23
C PHE A 94 21.68 -11.99 -0.13
N LYS A 95 22.30 -12.24 -1.28
CA LYS A 95 23.73 -12.47 -1.40
C LYS A 95 24.30 -11.49 -2.43
N GLN A 96 25.21 -10.63 -1.98
CA GLN A 96 25.90 -9.72 -2.88
C GLN A 96 26.86 -10.52 -3.76
N ALA A 97 26.64 -10.47 -5.08
CA ALA A 97 27.61 -10.95 -6.05
C ALA A 97 28.60 -9.80 -6.32
N THR A 98 29.87 -10.02 -5.99
CA THR A 98 30.94 -9.09 -6.41
C THR A 98 31.33 -9.49 -7.81
N VAL A 99 31.08 -8.63 -8.79
CA VAL A 99 31.61 -8.84 -10.14
C VAL A 99 33.10 -8.55 -10.06
N VAL A 100 33.93 -9.55 -10.33
CA VAL A 100 35.36 -9.33 -10.55
C VAL A 100 35.45 -8.68 -11.92
N VAL A 101 35.59 -7.35 -11.94
CA VAL A 101 35.81 -6.58 -13.16
C VAL A 101 37.31 -6.33 -13.27
N ASP A 102 37.89 -6.57 -14.44
CA ASP A 102 39.25 -6.14 -14.74
C ASP A 102 39.32 -4.61 -14.57
N GLU A 103 40.39 -4.13 -13.94
CA GLU A 103 40.55 -2.77 -13.37
C GLU A 103 40.26 -1.62 -14.35
N GLU A 104 40.23 -1.89 -15.66
CA GLU A 104 40.02 -0.91 -16.74
C GLU A 104 38.55 -0.61 -17.07
N THR A 105 37.57 -1.38 -16.56
CA THR A 105 36.14 -1.19 -16.86
C THR A 105 35.26 -1.00 -15.63
N ALA A 106 35.84 -0.55 -14.52
CA ALA A 106 35.10 -0.18 -13.31
C ALA A 106 34.17 1.01 -13.58
N GLN A 107 33.01 0.77 -14.20
CA GLN A 107 31.99 1.77 -14.41
C GLN A 107 31.38 2.13 -13.06
N GLU A 108 31.52 3.41 -12.72
CA GLU A 108 30.73 4.13 -11.73
C GLU A 108 29.23 3.96 -12.04
N GLY A 109 28.58 2.99 -11.40
CA GLY A 109 27.17 2.70 -11.69
C GLY A 109 26.45 1.87 -10.62
N THR A 110 27.04 1.71 -9.44
CA THR A 110 26.40 0.93 -8.37
C THR A 110 25.18 1.69 -7.87
N ASP A 111 23.99 1.15 -8.16
CA ASP A 111 22.72 1.68 -7.63
C ASP A 111 22.85 1.81 -6.09
N PRO A 112 22.77 3.04 -5.54
CA PRO A 112 22.98 3.28 -4.10
C PRO A 112 21.92 2.58 -3.24
N ASN A 113 20.79 2.20 -3.84
CA ASN A 113 19.70 1.49 -3.19
C ASN A 113 19.81 -0.04 -3.33
N ALA A 114 20.84 -0.59 -3.97
CA ALA A 114 20.96 -2.03 -4.21
C ALA A 114 21.15 -2.83 -2.90
N THR A 115 21.91 -2.29 -1.96
CA THR A 115 22.19 -2.95 -0.66
C THR A 115 21.14 -2.62 0.41
N ASN A 116 20.25 -1.65 0.17
CA ASN A 116 19.19 -1.29 1.10
C ASN A 116 18.03 -2.29 1.04
N VAL A 117 17.79 -2.99 2.16
CA VAL A 117 16.77 -4.03 2.29
C VAL A 117 15.35 -3.53 1.97
N ILE A 118 15.00 -2.31 2.42
CA ILE A 118 13.68 -1.73 2.15
C ILE A 118 13.54 -1.43 0.67
N CYS A 119 14.57 -0.85 0.04
CA CYS A 119 14.53 -0.58 -1.40
C CYS A 119 14.44 -1.88 -2.22
N ARG A 120 15.10 -2.96 -1.79
CA ARG A 120 14.95 -4.28 -2.43
C ARG A 120 13.55 -4.86 -2.27
N ALA A 121 12.98 -4.81 -1.08
CA ALA A 121 11.59 -5.23 -0.85
C ALA A 121 10.60 -4.46 -1.74
N CYS A 122 10.76 -3.14 -1.86
CA CYS A 122 9.96 -2.34 -2.79
C CYS A 122 10.19 -2.74 -4.26
N ARG A 123 11.43 -3.01 -4.68
CA ARG A 123 11.71 -3.55 -6.03
C ARG A 123 11.01 -4.88 -6.28
N HIS A 124 10.91 -5.76 -5.28
CA HIS A 124 10.16 -7.01 -5.43
C HIS A 124 8.68 -6.75 -5.74
N VAL A 125 8.01 -5.84 -5.01
CA VAL A 125 6.61 -5.44 -5.27
C VAL A 125 6.44 -4.93 -6.71
N MET A 126 7.35 -4.07 -7.17
CA MET A 126 7.26 -3.50 -8.52
C MET A 126 7.57 -4.52 -9.62
N ARG A 127 8.68 -5.26 -9.51
CA ARG A 127 9.13 -6.20 -10.54
C ARG A 127 8.23 -7.42 -10.67
N GLN A 128 7.63 -7.86 -9.57
CA GLN A 128 6.67 -8.98 -9.60
C GLN A 128 5.27 -8.57 -10.03
N ARG A 129 5.02 -7.27 -10.29
CA ARG A 129 3.72 -6.77 -10.79
C ARG A 129 2.53 -7.18 -9.93
N SER A 130 2.75 -7.29 -8.62
CA SER A 130 1.74 -7.63 -7.64
C SER A 130 1.91 -6.75 -6.40
N PHE A 131 0.80 -6.26 -5.86
CA PHE A 131 0.78 -5.57 -4.57
C PHE A 131 1.13 -6.49 -3.40
N TYR A 132 1.04 -7.80 -3.59
CA TYR A 132 1.45 -8.80 -2.61
C TYR A 132 2.11 -10.01 -3.32
N PRO A 133 3.41 -9.93 -3.61
CA PRO A 133 4.13 -10.98 -4.35
C PRO A 133 4.52 -12.21 -3.50
N LEU A 134 4.48 -12.10 -2.18
CA LEU A 134 4.95 -13.15 -1.29
C LEU A 134 3.91 -14.29 -1.23
N PHE A 135 4.31 -15.51 -1.58
CA PHE A 135 3.44 -16.67 -1.49
C PHE A 135 4.23 -17.91 -1.00
N PRO A 136 3.70 -18.67 -0.02
CA PRO A 136 2.50 -18.39 0.78
C PRO A 136 2.66 -17.13 1.66
N HIS A 137 1.54 -16.61 2.17
CA HIS A 137 1.56 -15.47 3.11
C HIS A 137 2.44 -15.79 4.32
N ALA A 138 3.28 -14.84 4.74
CA ALA A 138 4.17 -15.06 5.87
C ALA A 138 3.42 -15.04 7.20
N ILE A 139 3.66 -16.05 8.02
CA ILE A 139 3.05 -16.18 9.35
C ILE A 139 4.13 -15.96 10.39
N GLY A 140 3.89 -15.04 11.33
CA GLY A 140 4.86 -14.82 12.41
C GLY A 140 4.62 -13.54 13.19
N ILE A 141 5.43 -13.38 14.24
CA ILE A 141 5.36 -12.24 15.15
C ILE A 141 5.72 -10.96 14.38
N GLY A 142 4.87 -9.94 14.49
CA GLY A 142 5.07 -8.64 13.85
C GLY A 142 4.84 -8.64 12.33
N MET A 143 4.10 -9.63 11.81
CA MET A 143 3.52 -9.61 10.48
C MET A 143 2.00 -9.41 10.60
N ASP A 144 1.40 -8.77 9.60
CA ASP A 144 -0.04 -8.63 9.54
C ASP A 144 -0.67 -10.00 9.26
N ALA A 145 -1.59 -10.44 10.12
CA ALA A 145 -2.41 -11.61 9.83
C ALA A 145 -3.43 -11.22 8.76
N ILE A 146 -3.13 -11.54 7.50
CA ILE A 146 -4.06 -11.34 6.39
C ILE A 146 -4.61 -12.69 5.94
N ASN A 147 -5.89 -12.72 5.60
CA ASN A 147 -6.48 -13.88 4.95
C ASN A 147 -6.35 -13.66 3.44
N LEU A 148 -5.25 -14.15 2.85
CA LEU A 148 -5.01 -14.03 1.41
C LEU A 148 -5.98 -14.93 0.64
N ASP A 149 -6.92 -14.34 -0.09
CA ASP A 149 -7.82 -15.08 -0.98
C ASP A 149 -7.11 -15.42 -2.29
N VAL A 150 -6.69 -16.69 -2.38
CA VAL A 150 -5.98 -17.24 -3.53
C VAL A 150 -6.84 -17.25 -4.81
N THR A 151 -8.17 -17.27 -4.66
CA THR A 151 -9.09 -17.30 -5.82
C THR A 151 -9.19 -15.96 -6.55
N HIS A 152 -8.79 -14.86 -5.90
CA HIS A 152 -8.85 -13.50 -6.44
C HIS A 152 -7.48 -12.82 -6.58
N LEU A 153 -6.38 -13.58 -6.64
CA LEU A 153 -5.02 -13.02 -6.78
C LEU A 153 -4.83 -12.11 -8.01
N ASP A 154 -5.63 -12.29 -9.05
CA ASP A 154 -5.61 -11.42 -10.23
C ASP A 154 -5.92 -9.95 -9.88
N LEU A 155 -6.70 -9.68 -8.83
CA LEU A 155 -6.98 -8.33 -8.34
C LEU A 155 -5.78 -7.67 -7.64
N LEU A 156 -4.73 -8.43 -7.34
CA LEU A 156 -3.48 -7.93 -6.76
C LEU A 156 -2.48 -7.48 -7.81
N LYS A 157 -2.72 -7.80 -9.09
CA LYS A 157 -1.83 -7.42 -10.18
C LYS A 157 -1.88 -5.92 -10.42
N HIS A 158 -0.73 -5.33 -10.71
CA HIS A 158 -0.64 -3.95 -11.21
C HIS A 158 -0.01 -3.92 -12.59
N ASP A 159 -0.29 -2.83 -13.31
CA ASP A 159 -0.04 -2.74 -14.75
C ASP A 159 1.43 -2.80 -15.15
N THR A 160 1.65 -3.07 -16.44
CA THR A 160 2.98 -3.12 -17.05
C THR A 160 3.65 -1.74 -17.01
N VAL A 161 2.86 -0.68 -17.13
CA VAL A 161 3.27 0.70 -16.89
C VAL A 161 3.21 0.88 -15.36
N GLY A 162 4.38 0.83 -14.72
CA GLY A 162 4.46 0.92 -13.27
C GLY A 162 3.85 2.23 -12.75
N ALA A 163 3.32 2.20 -11.52
CA ALA A 163 2.80 3.41 -10.89
C ALA A 163 3.91 4.46 -10.71
N ASP A 164 3.59 5.74 -10.89
CA ASP A 164 4.52 6.84 -10.61
C ASP A 164 4.76 6.96 -9.11
N ILE A 165 3.71 6.75 -8.31
CA ILE A 165 3.75 6.75 -6.86
C ILE A 165 3.16 5.46 -6.32
N LEU A 166 3.87 4.82 -5.38
CA LEU A 166 3.40 3.64 -4.68
C LEU A 166 3.32 3.91 -3.19
N ILE A 167 2.11 3.88 -2.64
CA ILE A 167 1.86 4.05 -1.20
C ILE A 167 1.83 2.67 -0.57
N LEU A 168 2.87 2.34 0.20
CA LEU A 168 3.03 1.09 0.94
C LEU A 168 3.17 1.38 2.44
N PRO A 169 2.06 1.50 3.17
CA PRO A 169 2.07 1.62 4.62
C PRO A 169 2.72 0.39 5.25
N THR A 170 3.63 0.62 6.19
CA THR A 170 4.31 -0.43 6.97
C THR A 170 4.73 0.13 8.32
N ASN A 171 4.99 -0.76 9.28
CA ASN A 171 5.43 -0.40 10.63
C ASN A 171 6.87 0.16 10.71
N PHE A 172 7.58 0.23 9.59
CA PHE A 172 8.87 0.94 9.52
C PHE A 172 8.73 2.44 9.84
N THR A 173 9.88 3.11 9.99
CA THR A 173 9.92 4.57 10.01
C THR A 173 9.36 5.12 8.70
N ALA A 174 8.77 6.32 8.75
CA ALA A 174 8.28 6.96 7.53
C ALA A 174 9.44 7.16 6.55
N PHE A 175 9.18 6.90 5.27
CA PHE A 175 10.20 7.07 4.24
C PHE A 175 9.59 7.45 2.90
N VAL A 176 10.41 8.09 2.09
CA VAL A 176 10.20 8.28 0.66
C VAL A 176 11.45 7.76 -0.04
N LYS A 177 11.29 6.86 -1.00
CA LYS A 177 12.40 6.28 -1.78
C LYS A 177 12.06 6.33 -3.26
N SER A 178 12.96 6.91 -4.05
CA SER A 178 12.93 6.79 -5.50
C SER A 178 13.63 5.48 -5.87
N ILE A 179 12.91 4.61 -6.56
CA ILE A 179 13.37 3.27 -6.94
C ILE A 179 13.00 3.10 -8.41
N ASP A 180 14.02 2.93 -9.25
CA ASP A 180 13.87 2.98 -10.70
C ASP A 180 13.17 4.30 -11.11
N SER A 181 11.97 4.25 -11.69
CA SER A 181 11.17 5.44 -12.07
C SER A 181 10.01 5.74 -11.11
N THR A 182 9.86 5.00 -10.01
CA THR A 182 8.70 5.08 -9.11
C THR A 182 9.10 5.67 -7.76
N VAL A 183 8.24 6.53 -7.19
CA VAL A 183 8.38 7.05 -5.83
C VAL A 183 7.58 6.18 -4.87
N VAL A 184 8.25 5.46 -3.98
CA VAL A 184 7.61 4.64 -2.95
C VAL A 184 7.53 5.41 -1.64
N VAL A 185 6.34 5.49 -1.07
CA VAL A 185 6.02 6.26 0.13
C VAL A 185 5.46 5.34 1.21
N ASN A 186 6.10 5.36 2.38
CA ASN A 186 5.50 4.88 3.63
C ASN A 186 5.17 6.10 4.50
N PRO A 187 3.90 6.50 4.62
CA PRO A 187 3.51 7.62 5.48
C PRO A 187 3.63 7.31 6.98
N ARG A 188 3.91 6.04 7.35
CA ARG A 188 3.82 5.49 8.71
C ARG A 188 2.39 5.53 9.27
N HIS A 189 2.13 4.70 10.27
CA HIS A 189 0.86 4.70 10.98
C HIS A 189 0.63 6.03 11.70
N CYS A 190 -0.54 6.63 11.48
CA CYS A 190 -1.00 7.79 12.24
C CYS A 190 -1.73 7.28 13.48
N ALA A 191 -1.21 7.56 14.68
CA ALA A 191 -1.93 7.31 15.92
C ALA A 191 -2.88 8.51 16.17
N ILE A 192 -4.18 8.24 16.24
CA ILE A 192 -5.25 9.23 16.47
C ILE A 192 -5.80 9.10 17.88
#